data_AF-A0A3D0VW41-F1
#
_entry.id   AF-A0A3D0VW41-F1
#
_cell.length_a   1.000
_cell.length_b   1.000
_cell.length_c   1.000
_cell.angle_alpha   90.00
_cell.angle_beta   90.00
_cell.angle_gamma   90.00
#
_symmetry.space_group_name_H-M   'P 1'
#
loop_
_entity.id
_entity.type
_entity.pdbx_description
1 polymer ?
#
loop_
_entity_poly.entity_id
_entity_poly.type
_entity_poly.pdbx_seq_one_letter_code
_entity_poly.pdbx_strand_id
1 'polypeptide(L)'
;MRTGFIWEGKTRNWLFLPVALLMAVMPVVVRATQHFLSGDLYRLFLTNQKTEIFSQYRARFLWMMAAIMLILLLVFCKKLFSGIDRLGWLYFVACGVFLLCLLLSTLLSNHRDTALWGMYDRAEGMMTQISYLILFLYTALSYRSAQDLKLIMVAMGVLIAVNSIMGISQFAGHDLMASDWVNSLVVPDDMEGKISAIQFKKAKMYGTVNHYNYMGSIAAMAFPVCSVLALFEKRWKFRLPLLLAALLSLMLLLGSTSRAGLVGTAAAVVLAAIFFRRLLFRHWKLVLSVFGGLLVAVIGLNFALQNAIFERVPMLFDDIVTVFSDTSDFDYKDELPIRAVENTDTGAVITVQRDALFLSSEEGQIVFRDQQGNEVPFTFNEKGVLVTQNNAFADLSFRPVNSVDGNTPYTYLRLIYNRKQLLQFYYDDTQIYLARTNTTKPMTLEEPPIAGFLKGKERIGSMRGYIWSRTIPILPRYLALGAGPDCFIYEFPQDDVLGKLYAYGVGNIVVDKPHNLYLQIFVNEGGIALLAFLAICISYLWDCFRLYGGKRRDPNGFRGIAVGLGVAGYLFAGFFNDSTVTTSIMFWILLGVGVGMNRQYRKESV
;
A
#
# COMPACT_ATOMS: atom_id res chain seq x y z
N MET A 1 14.42 -46.54 3.88
CA MET A 1 14.22 -45.07 4.00
C MET A 1 12.73 -44.76 3.81
N ARG A 2 11.97 -44.52 4.89
CA ARG A 2 10.55 -44.17 4.79
C ARG A 2 10.41 -42.77 4.18
N THR A 3 9.89 -42.67 2.98
CA THR A 3 9.52 -41.40 2.36
C THR A 3 8.26 -40.87 3.06
N GLY A 4 8.42 -40.02 4.08
CA GLY A 4 7.28 -39.43 4.77
C GLY A 4 6.44 -38.53 3.84
N PHE A 5 5.13 -38.44 4.07
CA PHE A 5 4.23 -37.56 3.31
C PHE A 5 4.25 -36.11 3.84
N ILE A 6 3.87 -35.13 2.99
CA ILE A 6 3.81 -33.71 3.36
C ILE A 6 2.79 -33.40 4.46
N TRP A 7 1.93 -34.33 4.91
CA TRP A 7 1.02 -34.08 6.04
C TRP A 7 1.08 -35.14 7.14
N GLU A 8 2.15 -35.91 7.27
CA GLU A 8 2.30 -36.85 8.39
C GLU A 8 2.69 -36.12 9.69
N GLY A 9 1.94 -36.36 10.79
CA GLY A 9 2.17 -35.78 12.12
C GLY A 9 0.96 -35.88 13.09
N LYS A 10 1.24 -36.00 14.41
CA LYS A 10 0.32 -36.25 15.56
C LYS A 10 -0.53 -35.04 16.02
N THR A 11 -1.65 -35.38 16.69
CA THR A 11 -2.58 -34.61 17.57
C THR A 11 -3.00 -33.18 17.18
N ARG A 12 -4.31 -32.98 17.13
CA ARG A 12 -4.97 -31.68 16.91
C ARG A 12 -4.55 -30.66 17.98
N ASN A 13 -3.95 -29.55 17.55
CA ASN A 13 -3.55 -28.45 18.42
C ASN A 13 -4.64 -27.37 18.45
N TRP A 14 -5.56 -27.47 19.41
CA TRP A 14 -6.69 -26.54 19.49
C TRP A 14 -6.26 -25.09 19.76
N LEU A 15 -5.09 -24.87 20.37
CA LEU A 15 -4.51 -23.53 20.57
C LEU A 15 -4.23 -22.83 19.24
N PHE A 16 -4.14 -23.55 18.13
CA PHE A 16 -3.87 -22.97 16.83
C PHE A 16 -5.14 -22.54 16.07
N LEU A 17 -6.33 -22.90 16.58
CA LEU A 17 -7.62 -22.59 15.95
C LEU A 17 -7.90 -21.08 15.80
N PRO A 18 -7.60 -20.20 16.78
CA PRO A 18 -7.85 -18.77 16.64
C PRO A 18 -7.09 -18.14 15.46
N VAL A 19 -5.85 -18.58 15.22
CA VAL A 19 -5.01 -18.08 14.11
C VAL A 19 -5.65 -18.42 12.76
N ALA A 20 -6.09 -19.66 12.60
CA ALA A 20 -6.73 -20.11 11.37
C ALA A 20 -8.11 -19.47 11.15
N LEU A 21 -8.89 -19.31 12.22
CA LEU A 21 -10.19 -18.63 12.18
C LEU A 21 -10.04 -17.19 11.71
N LEU A 22 -9.07 -16.46 12.27
CA LEU A 22 -8.76 -15.09 11.88
C LEU A 22 -8.50 -15.01 10.37
N MET A 23 -7.59 -15.84 9.84
CA MET A 23 -7.25 -15.84 8.41
C MET A 23 -8.43 -16.24 7.51
N ALA A 24 -9.21 -17.25 7.88
CA ALA A 24 -10.30 -17.76 7.06
C ALA A 24 -11.49 -16.80 6.96
N VAL A 25 -11.82 -16.10 8.05
CA VAL A 25 -12.99 -15.23 8.14
C VAL A 25 -12.68 -13.81 7.67
N MET A 26 -11.42 -13.35 7.78
CA MET A 26 -11.01 -12.00 7.39
C MET A 26 -11.52 -11.48 6.04
N PRO A 27 -11.52 -12.27 4.93
CA PRO A 27 -11.95 -11.80 3.62
C PRO A 27 -13.42 -11.35 3.59
N VAL A 28 -14.27 -11.94 4.42
CA VAL A 28 -15.72 -11.67 4.47
C VAL A 28 -16.11 -10.68 5.56
N VAL A 29 -15.17 -10.27 6.41
CA VAL A 29 -15.39 -9.16 7.35
C VAL A 29 -15.35 -7.85 6.57
N VAL A 30 -16.52 -7.37 6.19
CA VAL A 30 -16.75 -6.09 5.50
C VAL A 30 -18.06 -5.50 6.00
N ARG A 31 -18.06 -4.21 6.33
CA ARG A 31 -19.25 -3.45 6.76
C ARG A 31 -18.98 -1.96 6.65
N ALA A 32 -19.93 -1.22 6.08
CA ALA A 32 -19.79 0.20 5.85
C ALA A 32 -19.78 1.00 7.16
N THR A 33 -18.88 1.97 7.26
CA THR A 33 -18.79 2.96 8.33
C THR A 33 -18.72 4.37 7.77
N GLN A 34 -19.47 5.30 8.37
CA GLN A 34 -19.35 6.74 8.10
C GLN A 34 -18.32 7.35 9.04
N HIS A 35 -17.39 8.12 8.49
CA HIS A 35 -16.39 8.86 9.24
C HIS A 35 -16.53 10.35 8.98
N PHE A 36 -16.70 11.10 10.06
CA PHE A 36 -16.74 12.55 10.02
C PHE A 36 -15.33 13.10 10.11
N LEU A 37 -14.90 13.79 9.05
CA LEU A 37 -13.59 14.42 9.00
C LEU A 37 -13.67 15.82 9.60
N SER A 38 -12.74 16.12 10.50
CA SER A 38 -12.59 17.42 11.14
C SER A 38 -11.13 17.87 11.10
N GLY A 39 -10.85 19.11 11.50
CA GLY A 39 -9.49 19.65 11.60
C GLY A 39 -8.72 19.53 10.29
N ASP A 40 -7.51 18.97 10.36
CA ASP A 40 -6.61 18.85 9.20
C ASP A 40 -7.13 17.89 8.13
N LEU A 41 -7.84 16.82 8.50
CA LEU A 41 -8.41 15.90 7.51
C LEU A 41 -9.51 16.56 6.67
N TYR A 42 -10.35 17.39 7.29
CA TYR A 42 -11.33 18.19 6.54
C TYR A 42 -10.62 19.16 5.58
N ARG A 43 -9.55 19.81 6.05
CA ARG A 43 -8.75 20.74 5.22
C ARG A 43 -8.12 20.04 4.01
N LEU A 44 -7.63 18.82 4.19
CA LEU A 44 -6.97 18.06 3.13
C LEU A 44 -7.96 17.49 2.13
N PHE A 45 -9.03 16.85 2.58
CA PHE A 45 -9.98 16.16 1.70
C PHE A 45 -11.12 17.05 1.19
N LEU A 46 -11.30 18.24 1.76
CA LEU A 46 -12.36 19.21 1.43
C LEU A 46 -13.77 18.60 1.52
N THR A 47 -13.93 17.60 2.38
CA THR A 47 -15.21 16.96 2.67
C THR A 47 -15.26 16.60 4.15
N ASN A 48 -16.45 16.72 4.73
CA ASN A 48 -16.71 16.41 6.13
C ASN A 48 -17.08 14.95 6.35
N GLN A 49 -17.29 14.15 5.30
CA GLN A 49 -17.76 12.78 5.40
C GLN A 49 -17.06 11.86 4.41
N LYS A 50 -16.66 10.68 4.89
CA LYS A 50 -16.14 9.58 4.08
C LYS A 50 -16.73 8.26 4.52
N THR A 51 -17.21 7.48 3.55
CA THR A 51 -17.60 6.09 3.74
C THR A 51 -16.41 5.16 3.55
N GLU A 52 -16.28 4.17 4.44
CA GLU A 52 -15.30 3.08 4.36
C GLU A 52 -16.00 1.74 4.54
N ILE A 53 -15.49 0.63 3.99
CA ILE A 53 -16.20 -0.66 3.98
C ILE A 53 -15.35 -1.83 4.51
N PHE A 54 -14.04 -1.75 4.40
CA PHE A 54 -13.12 -2.86 4.56
C PHE A 54 -12.34 -2.77 5.87
N SER A 55 -11.54 -1.73 6.06
CA SER A 55 -10.45 -1.68 7.03
C SER A 55 -10.93 -1.65 8.48
N GLN A 56 -12.01 -0.92 8.79
CA GLN A 56 -12.41 -0.67 10.19
C GLN A 56 -12.91 -1.92 10.91
N TYR A 57 -13.85 -2.65 10.32
CA TYR A 57 -14.38 -3.89 10.93
C TYR A 57 -13.35 -5.01 10.95
N ARG A 58 -12.45 -5.02 9.97
CA ARG A 58 -11.29 -5.89 9.90
C ARG A 58 -10.33 -5.67 11.06
N ALA A 59 -10.02 -4.41 11.37
CA ALA A 59 -9.20 -4.05 12.52
C ALA A 59 -9.87 -4.50 13.83
N ARG A 60 -11.17 -4.21 14.02
CA ARG A 60 -11.92 -4.65 15.22
C ARG A 60 -11.93 -6.17 15.39
N PHE A 61 -12.14 -6.92 14.31
CA PHE A 61 -12.07 -8.39 14.33
C PHE A 61 -10.68 -8.88 14.72
N LEU A 62 -9.63 -8.27 14.15
CA LEU A 62 -8.25 -8.55 14.53
C LEU A 62 -8.00 -8.25 16.02
N TRP A 63 -8.44 -7.10 16.54
CA TRP A 63 -8.23 -6.73 17.96
C TRP A 63 -8.88 -7.76 18.89
N MET A 64 -10.10 -8.19 18.57
CA MET A 64 -10.81 -9.23 19.33
C MET A 64 -10.03 -10.55 19.32
N MET A 65 -9.59 -10.99 18.14
CA MET A 65 -8.82 -12.23 17.99
C MET A 65 -7.45 -12.15 18.66
N ALA A 66 -6.80 -10.99 18.62
CA ALA A 66 -5.55 -10.74 19.32
C ALA A 66 -5.73 -10.75 20.84
N ALA A 67 -6.82 -10.18 21.36
CA ALA A 67 -7.15 -10.27 22.79
C ALA A 67 -7.34 -11.72 23.25
N ILE A 68 -8.06 -12.54 22.46
CA ILE A 68 -8.20 -13.99 22.73
C ILE A 68 -6.82 -14.68 22.73
N MET A 69 -5.98 -14.40 21.73
CA MET A 69 -4.63 -14.96 21.64
C MET A 69 -3.73 -14.51 22.80
N LEU A 70 -3.86 -13.27 23.26
CA LEU A 70 -3.14 -12.76 24.43
C LEU A 70 -3.57 -13.48 25.70
N ILE A 71 -4.87 -13.64 25.93
CA ILE A 71 -5.40 -14.40 27.08
C ILE A 71 -4.86 -15.84 27.04
N LEU A 72 -4.91 -16.51 25.89
CA LEU A 72 -4.37 -17.86 25.74
C LEU A 72 -2.84 -17.89 25.97
N LEU A 73 -2.11 -16.87 25.53
CA LEU A 73 -0.68 -16.75 25.75
C LEU A 73 -0.35 -16.64 27.25
N LEU A 74 -1.12 -15.84 27.99
CA LEU A 74 -0.96 -15.67 29.43
C LEU A 74 -1.32 -16.93 30.21
N VAL A 75 -2.47 -17.55 29.91
CA VAL A 75 -2.95 -18.77 30.59
C VAL A 75 -2.02 -19.96 30.33
N PHE A 76 -1.52 -20.10 29.11
CA PHE A 76 -0.65 -21.23 28.72
C PHE A 76 0.84 -20.84 28.63
N CYS A 77 1.27 -19.78 29.35
CA CYS A 77 2.61 -19.22 29.18
C CYS A 77 3.72 -20.25 29.39
N LYS A 78 3.67 -21.04 30.48
CA LYS A 78 4.67 -22.08 30.78
C LYS A 78 4.80 -23.09 29.64
N LYS A 79 3.68 -23.49 29.06
CA LYS A 79 3.64 -24.45 27.93
C LYS A 79 4.13 -23.82 26.63
N LEU A 80 3.73 -22.59 26.33
CA LEU A 80 4.04 -21.91 25.06
C LEU A 80 5.50 -21.43 24.99
N PHE A 81 6.04 -20.96 26.13
CA PHE A 81 7.43 -20.50 26.25
C PHE A 81 8.42 -21.64 26.51
N SER A 82 7.94 -22.87 26.73
CA SER A 82 8.83 -24.02 26.93
C SER A 82 9.75 -24.26 25.72
N GLY A 83 11.07 -24.28 25.96
CA GLY A 83 12.07 -24.55 24.94
C GLY A 83 12.15 -23.48 23.85
N ILE A 84 12.04 -22.21 24.24
CA ILE A 84 12.49 -21.06 23.43
C ILE A 84 14.02 -21.14 23.27
N ASP A 85 14.48 -21.01 22.03
CA ASP A 85 15.90 -20.95 21.67
C ASP A 85 16.41 -19.50 21.61
N ARG A 86 17.71 -19.32 21.34
CA ARG A 86 18.32 -17.97 21.23
C ARG A 86 17.63 -17.08 20.19
N LEU A 87 17.20 -17.66 19.06
CA LEU A 87 16.45 -16.93 18.04
C LEU A 87 15.05 -16.53 18.53
N GLY A 88 14.36 -17.40 19.28
CA GLY A 88 13.12 -17.03 19.94
C GLY A 88 13.24 -15.81 20.86
N TRP A 89 14.32 -15.71 21.63
CA TRP A 89 14.60 -14.52 22.45
C TRP A 89 14.93 -13.27 21.62
N LEU A 90 15.64 -13.41 20.49
CA LEU A 90 15.87 -12.31 19.56
C LEU A 90 14.53 -11.73 19.05
N TYR A 91 13.59 -12.58 18.63
CA TYR A 91 12.27 -12.13 18.18
C TYR A 91 11.50 -11.42 19.30
N PHE A 92 11.56 -11.93 20.54
CA PHE A 92 10.89 -11.30 21.67
C PHE A 92 11.45 -9.91 21.97
N VAL A 93 12.78 -9.76 22.01
CA VAL A 93 13.43 -8.46 22.24
C VAL A 93 13.13 -7.49 21.10
N ALA A 94 13.21 -7.92 19.84
CA ALA A 94 12.90 -7.08 18.69
C ALA A 94 11.43 -6.62 18.69
N CYS A 95 10.48 -7.50 19.02
CA CYS A 95 9.08 -7.11 19.22
C CYS A 95 8.92 -6.11 20.37
N GLY A 96 9.66 -6.27 21.47
CA GLY A 96 9.65 -5.34 22.61
C GLY A 96 10.18 -3.96 22.23
N VAL A 97 11.27 -3.88 21.47
CA VAL A 97 11.82 -2.61 20.96
C VAL A 97 10.83 -1.94 20.01
N PHE A 98 10.26 -2.69 19.05
CA PHE A 98 9.23 -2.16 18.15
C PHE A 98 8.02 -1.62 18.93
N LEU A 99 7.52 -2.39 19.90
CA LEU A 99 6.40 -2.00 20.75
C LEU A 99 6.70 -0.72 21.53
N LEU A 100 7.89 -0.58 22.09
CA LEU A 100 8.30 0.63 22.81
C LEU A 100 8.29 1.86 21.89
N CYS A 101 8.89 1.76 20.71
CA CYS A 101 8.87 2.83 19.70
C CYS A 101 7.45 3.17 19.27
N LEU A 102 6.60 2.17 19.03
CA LEU A 102 5.19 2.35 18.67
C LEU A 102 4.41 3.11 19.77
N LEU A 103 4.55 2.69 21.03
CA LEU A 103 3.88 3.33 22.17
C LEU A 103 4.35 4.78 22.33
N LEU A 104 5.66 5.01 22.30
CA LEU A 104 6.23 6.35 22.44
C LEU A 104 5.82 7.27 21.28
N SER A 105 5.84 6.78 20.04
CA SER A 105 5.44 7.55 18.84
C SER A 105 3.96 7.92 18.92
N THR A 106 3.13 7.03 19.47
CA THR A 106 1.69 7.30 19.66
C THR A 106 1.45 8.33 20.75
N LEU A 107 2.08 8.18 21.92
CA LEU A 107 1.89 9.09 23.06
C LEU A 107 2.40 10.51 22.79
N LEU A 108 3.48 10.63 22.02
CA LEU A 108 4.11 11.90 21.66
C LEU A 108 3.62 12.48 20.32
N SER A 109 2.70 11.80 19.63
CA SER A 109 2.13 12.30 18.37
C SER A 109 1.29 13.56 18.58
N ASN A 110 1.36 14.48 17.60
CA ASN A 110 0.44 15.62 17.50
C ASN A 110 -0.99 15.18 17.10
N HIS A 111 -1.13 14.00 16.49
CA HIS A 111 -2.38 13.46 15.97
C HIS A 111 -2.75 12.15 16.68
N ARG A 112 -2.84 12.21 18.02
CA ARG A 112 -3.03 11.04 18.89
C ARG A 112 -4.21 10.14 18.51
N ASP A 113 -5.34 10.72 18.08
CA ASP A 113 -6.50 9.91 17.69
C ASP A 113 -6.22 9.07 16.44
N THR A 114 -5.59 9.66 15.41
CA THR A 114 -5.13 8.92 14.24
C THR A 114 -4.06 7.91 14.62
N ALA A 115 -3.14 8.27 15.52
CA ALA A 115 -2.13 7.33 16.00
C ALA A 115 -2.74 6.14 16.76
N LEU A 116 -3.71 6.36 17.65
CA LEU A 116 -4.30 5.28 18.44
C LEU A 116 -5.10 4.30 17.57
N TRP A 117 -5.94 4.82 16.67
CA TRP A 117 -6.96 4.03 15.96
C TRP A 117 -6.66 3.79 14.48
N GLY A 118 -5.78 4.58 13.89
CA GLY A 118 -5.47 4.60 12.47
C GLY A 118 -6.39 5.52 11.67
N MET A 119 -5.99 5.76 10.43
CA MET A 119 -6.73 6.52 9.44
C MET A 119 -8.02 5.78 9.06
N TYR A 120 -9.07 6.52 8.70
CA TYR A 120 -10.40 5.95 8.49
C TYR A 120 -10.39 4.79 7.48
N ASP A 121 -9.61 4.86 6.40
CA ASP A 121 -9.55 3.88 5.30
C ASP A 121 -8.50 2.77 5.47
N ARG A 122 -7.71 2.80 6.53
CA ARG A 122 -6.61 1.83 6.77
C ARG A 122 -6.69 1.16 8.13
N ALA A 123 -7.08 1.90 9.17
CA ALA A 123 -7.12 1.43 10.55
C ALA A 123 -5.77 0.84 11.02
N GLU A 124 -4.64 1.43 10.59
CA GLU A 124 -3.27 0.95 10.89
C GLU A 124 -2.66 1.63 12.14
N GLY A 125 -3.51 2.01 13.09
CA GLY A 125 -3.11 2.63 14.35
C GLY A 125 -2.41 1.68 15.33
N MET A 126 -2.03 2.21 16.49
CA MET A 126 -1.34 1.51 17.57
C MET A 126 -2.02 0.19 17.95
N MET A 127 -3.34 0.18 18.12
CA MET A 127 -4.09 -1.02 18.53
C MET A 127 -3.98 -2.15 17.50
N THR A 128 -3.98 -1.80 16.22
CA THR A 128 -3.82 -2.74 15.10
C THR A 128 -2.40 -3.29 15.07
N GLN A 129 -1.39 -2.44 15.23
CA GLN A 129 0.00 -2.88 15.20
C GLN A 129 0.39 -3.73 16.42
N ILE A 130 -0.10 -3.42 17.63
CA ILE A 130 0.04 -4.29 18.81
C ILE A 130 -0.57 -5.67 18.53
N SER A 131 -1.74 -5.70 17.88
CA SER A 131 -2.42 -6.94 17.52
C SER A 131 -1.58 -7.79 16.55
N TYR A 132 -0.83 -7.18 15.63
CA TYR A 132 0.12 -7.90 14.78
C TYR A 132 1.27 -8.54 15.55
N LEU A 133 1.86 -7.82 16.52
CA LEU A 133 2.93 -8.37 17.35
C LEU A 133 2.44 -9.56 18.18
N ILE A 134 1.24 -9.45 18.77
CA ILE A 134 0.59 -10.54 19.50
C ILE A 134 0.34 -11.72 18.56
N LEU A 135 -0.23 -11.48 17.39
CA LEU A 135 -0.51 -12.50 16.37
C LEU A 135 0.77 -13.25 15.96
N PHE A 136 1.84 -12.52 15.68
CA PHE A 136 3.14 -13.09 15.33
C PHE A 136 3.72 -13.96 16.45
N LEU A 137 3.87 -13.40 17.66
CA LEU A 137 4.44 -14.11 18.80
C LEU A 137 3.60 -15.33 19.16
N TYR A 138 2.27 -15.18 19.21
CA TYR A 138 1.35 -16.28 19.50
C TYR A 138 1.48 -17.40 18.47
N THR A 139 1.49 -17.07 17.18
CA THR A 139 1.59 -18.05 16.10
C THR A 139 2.93 -18.79 16.14
N ALA A 140 4.04 -18.07 16.35
CA ALA A 140 5.37 -18.66 16.48
C ALA A 140 5.49 -19.60 17.69
N LEU A 141 4.91 -19.20 18.83
CA LEU A 141 4.98 -19.99 20.06
C LEU A 141 4.04 -21.18 20.06
N SER A 142 2.86 -21.06 19.47
CA SER A 142 1.81 -22.09 19.48
C SER A 142 1.95 -23.15 18.39
N TYR A 143 2.72 -22.91 17.32
CA TYR A 143 2.98 -23.90 16.27
C TYR A 143 3.65 -25.16 16.84
N ARG A 144 3.15 -26.35 16.46
CA ARG A 144 3.60 -27.66 16.95
C ARG A 144 3.74 -28.73 15.87
N SER A 145 3.09 -28.61 14.72
CA SER A 145 3.15 -29.69 13.73
C SER A 145 2.69 -29.31 12.30
N ALA A 146 2.88 -30.27 11.40
CA ALA A 146 2.30 -30.28 10.06
C ALA A 146 0.78 -30.03 10.02
N GLN A 147 0.04 -30.45 11.06
CA GLN A 147 -1.42 -30.26 11.12
C GLN A 147 -1.77 -28.78 11.25
N ASP A 148 -0.96 -28.01 11.95
CA ASP A 148 -1.15 -26.57 12.15
C ASP A 148 -0.96 -25.84 10.82
N LEU A 149 0.09 -26.20 10.07
CA LEU A 149 0.28 -25.68 8.71
C LEU A 149 -0.89 -26.08 7.79
N LYS A 150 -1.38 -27.32 7.89
CA LYS A 150 -2.53 -27.77 7.08
C LYS A 150 -3.75 -26.89 7.36
N LEU A 151 -3.99 -26.54 8.61
CA LEU A 151 -5.09 -25.67 9.01
C LEU A 151 -4.93 -24.26 8.41
N ILE A 152 -3.72 -23.69 8.42
CA ILE A 152 -3.43 -22.43 7.71
C ILE A 152 -3.66 -22.56 6.21
N MET A 153 -3.25 -23.65 5.58
CA MET A 153 -3.48 -23.84 4.15
C MET A 153 -4.96 -23.92 3.80
N VAL A 154 -5.80 -24.49 4.66
CA VAL A 154 -7.26 -24.46 4.48
C VAL A 154 -7.78 -23.04 4.63
N ALA A 155 -7.37 -22.30 5.67
CA ALA A 155 -7.78 -20.91 5.89
C ALA A 155 -7.36 -19.99 4.73
N MET A 156 -6.12 -20.14 4.26
CA MET A 156 -5.59 -19.43 3.10
C MET A 156 -6.33 -19.82 1.81
N GLY A 157 -6.72 -21.09 1.67
CA GLY A 157 -7.55 -21.57 0.56
C GLY A 157 -8.93 -20.89 0.53
N VAL A 158 -9.57 -20.69 1.69
CA VAL A 158 -10.82 -19.90 1.81
C VAL A 158 -10.58 -18.46 1.37
N LEU A 159 -9.50 -17.84 1.84
CA LEU A 159 -9.12 -16.48 1.47
C LEU A 159 -8.90 -16.31 -0.04
N ILE A 160 -8.19 -17.24 -0.67
CA ILE A 160 -7.97 -17.26 -2.12
C ILE A 160 -9.29 -17.48 -2.85
N ALA A 161 -10.13 -18.42 -2.41
CA ALA A 161 -11.39 -18.74 -3.07
C ALA A 161 -12.36 -17.55 -3.05
N VAL A 162 -12.59 -16.94 -1.89
CA VAL A 162 -13.45 -15.75 -1.75
C VAL A 162 -12.95 -14.62 -2.65
N ASN A 163 -11.66 -14.30 -2.58
CA ASN A 163 -11.10 -13.23 -3.40
C ASN A 163 -11.12 -13.54 -4.91
N SER A 164 -11.01 -14.82 -5.30
CA SER A 164 -11.10 -15.23 -6.70
C SER A 164 -12.52 -15.08 -7.24
N ILE A 165 -13.53 -15.49 -6.48
CA ILE A 165 -14.94 -15.32 -6.87
C ILE A 165 -15.26 -13.83 -7.04
N MET A 166 -14.85 -13.01 -6.07
CA MET A 166 -15.05 -11.55 -6.12
C MET A 166 -14.23 -10.89 -7.25
N GLY A 167 -12.98 -11.31 -7.44
CA GLY A 167 -12.11 -10.79 -8.50
C GLY A 167 -12.61 -11.13 -9.91
N ILE A 168 -13.07 -12.36 -10.14
CA ILE A 168 -13.64 -12.77 -11.43
C ILE A 168 -14.87 -11.93 -11.76
N SER A 169 -15.76 -11.69 -10.80
CA SER A 169 -16.97 -10.91 -11.03
C SER A 169 -16.65 -9.44 -11.35
N GLN A 170 -15.71 -8.83 -10.62
CA GLN A 170 -15.18 -7.48 -10.89
C GLN A 170 -14.55 -7.38 -12.27
N PHE A 171 -13.75 -8.37 -12.65
CA PHE A 171 -13.10 -8.40 -13.96
C PHE A 171 -14.12 -8.52 -15.11
N ALA A 172 -15.16 -9.34 -14.92
CA ALA A 172 -16.25 -9.50 -15.88
C ALA A 172 -17.18 -8.28 -16.00
N GLY A 173 -16.99 -7.24 -15.18
CA GLY A 173 -17.85 -6.05 -15.15
C GLY A 173 -19.13 -6.23 -14.34
N HIS A 174 -19.27 -7.34 -13.61
CA HIS A 174 -20.40 -7.65 -12.72
C HIS A 174 -19.92 -7.65 -11.27
N ASP A 175 -19.44 -6.52 -10.77
CA ASP A 175 -18.87 -6.40 -9.43
C ASP A 175 -19.87 -6.83 -8.34
N LEU A 176 -19.64 -8.01 -7.75
CA LEU A 176 -20.49 -8.56 -6.70
C LEU A 176 -20.54 -7.64 -5.47
N MET A 177 -19.49 -6.85 -5.18
CA MET A 177 -19.53 -5.89 -4.07
C MET A 177 -20.62 -4.83 -4.23
N ALA A 178 -20.98 -4.50 -5.48
CA ALA A 178 -22.01 -3.51 -5.81
C ALA A 178 -23.41 -4.12 -5.96
N SER A 179 -23.55 -5.44 -5.84
CA SER A 179 -24.84 -6.11 -5.97
C SER A 179 -25.77 -5.80 -4.79
N ASP A 180 -27.09 -5.91 -5.01
CA ASP A 180 -28.09 -5.60 -3.98
C ASP A 180 -27.97 -6.52 -2.75
N TRP A 181 -27.61 -7.78 -2.95
CA TRP A 181 -27.47 -8.74 -1.85
C TRP A 181 -26.24 -8.46 -0.97
N VAL A 182 -25.13 -7.96 -1.54
CA VAL A 182 -23.97 -7.54 -0.73
C VAL A 182 -24.28 -6.24 -0.02
N ASN A 183 -24.93 -5.31 -0.72
CA ASN A 183 -25.33 -4.03 -0.14
C ASN A 183 -26.20 -4.22 1.11
N SER A 184 -27.19 -5.12 1.09
CA SER A 184 -28.05 -5.37 2.27
C SER A 184 -27.32 -6.01 3.46
N LEU A 185 -26.17 -6.66 3.24
CA LEU A 185 -25.35 -7.23 4.31
C LEU A 185 -24.32 -6.23 4.86
N VAL A 186 -23.76 -5.40 3.98
CA VAL A 186 -22.60 -4.55 4.28
C VAL A 186 -23.02 -3.14 4.68
N VAL A 187 -24.09 -2.59 4.13
CA VAL A 187 -24.58 -1.24 4.45
C VAL A 187 -25.55 -1.33 5.63
N PRO A 188 -25.28 -0.63 6.75
CA PRO A 188 -26.22 -0.51 7.85
C PRO A 188 -27.52 0.21 7.44
N ASP A 189 -28.67 -0.16 8.04
CA ASP A 189 -29.98 0.42 7.73
C ASP A 189 -30.08 1.94 8.01
N ASP A 190 -29.23 2.46 8.88
CA ASP A 190 -29.12 3.87 9.24
C ASP A 190 -28.27 4.70 8.26
N MET A 191 -27.65 4.07 7.26
CA MET A 191 -26.97 4.77 6.17
C MET A 191 -27.87 4.93 4.94
N GLU A 192 -28.04 6.17 4.50
CA GLU A 192 -28.65 6.44 3.20
C GLU A 192 -27.67 6.13 2.05
N GLY A 193 -28.15 5.39 1.05
CA GLY A 193 -27.43 5.09 -0.18
C GLY A 193 -26.99 3.63 -0.34
N LYS A 194 -26.53 3.28 -1.55
CA LYS A 194 -25.92 1.98 -1.86
C LYS A 194 -24.43 2.17 -2.11
N ILE A 195 -23.63 1.17 -1.72
CA ILE A 195 -22.26 1.02 -2.20
C ILE A 195 -22.33 0.87 -3.71
N SER A 196 -21.79 1.88 -4.41
CA SER A 196 -21.53 1.79 -5.84
C SER A 196 -20.27 0.98 -6.09
N ALA A 197 -20.18 0.34 -7.26
CA ALA A 197 -18.97 -0.37 -7.67
C ALA A 197 -17.76 0.53 -7.52
N ILE A 198 -16.69 0.02 -6.91
CA ILE A 198 -15.45 0.78 -6.79
C ILE A 198 -14.92 0.95 -8.21
N GLN A 199 -15.02 2.18 -8.74
CA GLN A 199 -14.65 2.49 -10.12
C GLN A 199 -13.13 2.48 -10.28
N PHE A 200 -12.54 1.30 -10.37
CA PHE A 200 -11.22 1.14 -10.97
C PHE A 200 -11.37 1.17 -12.50
N LYS A 201 -10.27 1.48 -13.22
CA LYS A 201 -10.21 1.28 -14.68
C LYS A 201 -10.75 -0.12 -15.02
N LYS A 202 -11.50 -0.23 -16.12
CA LYS A 202 -12.14 -1.47 -16.59
C LYS A 202 -11.18 -2.67 -16.44
N ALA A 203 -11.70 -3.79 -15.92
CA ALA A 203 -11.00 -5.07 -15.81
C ALA A 203 -9.85 -5.17 -14.77
N LYS A 204 -10.04 -4.63 -13.55
CA LYS A 204 -9.11 -4.85 -12.42
C LYS A 204 -9.73 -5.69 -11.30
N MET A 205 -8.97 -6.67 -10.81
CA MET A 205 -9.36 -7.47 -9.64
C MET A 205 -8.83 -6.86 -8.35
N TYR A 206 -9.73 -6.47 -7.45
CA TYR A 206 -9.40 -6.05 -6.08
C TYR A 206 -10.02 -6.97 -5.02
N GLY A 207 -10.83 -7.94 -5.42
CA GLY A 207 -11.51 -8.90 -4.54
C GLY A 207 -12.21 -8.19 -3.39
N THR A 208 -11.93 -8.63 -2.16
CA THR A 208 -12.42 -7.93 -0.97
C THR A 208 -11.35 -7.07 -0.33
N VAL A 209 -10.20 -6.81 -0.97
CA VAL A 209 -9.03 -6.18 -0.30
C VAL A 209 -8.87 -4.69 -0.57
N ASN A 210 -9.98 -3.99 -0.85
CA ASN A 210 -10.09 -2.53 -1.05
C ASN A 210 -9.33 -1.95 -2.26
N HIS A 211 -8.17 -2.49 -2.62
CA HIS A 211 -7.35 -2.00 -3.72
C HIS A 211 -6.57 -3.12 -4.41
N TYR A 212 -6.43 -3.03 -5.73
CA TYR A 212 -5.74 -4.04 -6.55
C TYR A 212 -4.25 -4.22 -6.17
N ASN A 213 -3.58 -3.19 -5.64
CA ASN A 213 -2.21 -3.33 -5.15
C ASN A 213 -2.11 -4.37 -4.01
N TYR A 214 -3.03 -4.33 -3.05
CA TYR A 214 -3.09 -5.26 -1.92
C TYR A 214 -3.46 -6.68 -2.36
N MET A 215 -4.27 -6.82 -3.41
CA MET A 215 -4.54 -8.12 -4.04
C MET A 215 -3.24 -8.74 -4.59
N GLY A 216 -2.42 -7.92 -5.26
CA GLY A 216 -1.09 -8.33 -5.69
C GLY A 216 -0.20 -8.80 -4.55
N SER A 217 -0.21 -8.13 -3.40
CA SER A 217 0.56 -8.54 -2.21
C SER A 217 0.07 -9.87 -1.62
N ILE A 218 -1.24 -10.12 -1.57
CA ILE A 218 -1.79 -11.43 -1.15
C ILE A 218 -1.33 -12.53 -2.10
N ALA A 219 -1.44 -12.28 -3.41
CA ALA A 219 -1.04 -13.24 -4.41
C ALA A 219 0.47 -13.52 -4.37
N ALA A 220 1.31 -12.51 -4.12
CA ALA A 220 2.76 -12.65 -3.96
C ALA A 220 3.16 -13.54 -2.76
N MET A 221 2.30 -13.65 -1.74
CA MET A 221 2.48 -14.63 -0.66
C MET A 221 1.90 -16.00 -1.01
N ALA A 222 0.65 -16.03 -1.46
CA ALA A 222 -0.10 -17.27 -1.67
C ALA A 222 0.47 -18.14 -2.81
N PHE A 223 0.83 -17.51 -3.94
CA PHE A 223 1.32 -18.21 -5.12
C PHE A 223 2.57 -19.06 -4.84
N PRO A 224 3.67 -18.53 -4.28
CA PRO A 224 4.86 -19.35 -4.01
C PRO A 224 4.59 -20.43 -2.95
N VAL A 225 3.81 -20.14 -1.91
CA VAL A 225 3.47 -21.12 -0.86
C VAL A 225 2.71 -22.31 -1.46
N CYS A 226 1.61 -22.04 -2.17
CA CYS A 226 0.77 -23.07 -2.80
C CYS A 226 1.55 -23.85 -3.86
N SER A 227 2.33 -23.16 -4.70
CA SER A 227 3.10 -23.79 -5.79
C SER A 227 4.14 -24.76 -5.26
N VAL A 228 4.96 -24.36 -4.27
CA VAL A 228 5.97 -25.25 -3.71
C VAL A 228 5.33 -26.47 -3.05
N LEU A 229 4.28 -26.27 -2.24
CA LEU A 229 3.61 -27.40 -1.59
C LEU A 229 2.95 -28.35 -2.62
N ALA A 230 2.34 -27.82 -3.67
CA ALA A 230 1.73 -28.60 -4.75
C ALA A 230 2.75 -29.42 -5.56
N LEU A 231 3.95 -28.88 -5.78
CA LEU A 231 5.01 -29.55 -6.55
C LEU A 231 5.54 -30.80 -5.85
N PHE A 232 5.62 -30.77 -4.51
CA PHE A 232 6.22 -31.86 -3.73
C PHE A 232 5.20 -32.79 -3.05
N GLU A 233 3.90 -32.46 -3.03
CA GLU A 233 2.87 -33.35 -2.49
C GLU A 233 2.55 -34.48 -3.45
N LYS A 234 2.56 -35.72 -2.94
CA LYS A 234 2.35 -36.93 -3.74
C LYS A 234 0.88 -37.35 -3.79
N ARG A 235 0.10 -37.01 -2.76
CA ARG A 235 -1.30 -37.44 -2.64
C ARG A 235 -2.22 -36.47 -3.37
N TRP A 236 -2.94 -36.95 -4.37
CA TRP A 236 -3.84 -36.14 -5.20
C TRP A 236 -4.88 -35.36 -4.39
N LYS A 237 -5.41 -35.96 -3.31
CA LYS A 237 -6.40 -35.33 -2.40
C LYS A 237 -5.90 -34.02 -1.77
N PHE A 238 -4.59 -33.89 -1.59
CA PHE A 238 -3.97 -32.66 -1.06
C PHE A 238 -3.30 -31.84 -2.17
N ARG A 239 -2.78 -32.49 -3.20
CA ARG A 239 -2.12 -31.85 -4.33
C ARG A 239 -3.08 -31.02 -5.18
N LEU A 240 -4.27 -31.55 -5.50
CA LEU A 240 -5.22 -30.89 -6.38
C LEU A 240 -5.74 -29.56 -5.80
N PRO A 241 -6.17 -29.48 -4.52
CA PRO A 241 -6.53 -28.19 -3.91
C PRO A 241 -5.39 -27.18 -3.90
N LEU A 242 -4.15 -27.62 -3.67
CA LEU A 242 -2.97 -26.72 -3.70
C LEU A 242 -2.67 -26.20 -5.10
N LEU A 243 -2.81 -27.05 -6.13
CA LEU A 243 -2.67 -26.63 -7.53
C LEU A 243 -3.76 -25.63 -7.91
N LEU A 244 -5.01 -25.88 -7.53
CA LEU A 244 -6.11 -24.95 -7.76
C LEU A 244 -5.86 -23.61 -7.06
N ALA A 245 -5.44 -23.64 -5.78
CA ALA A 245 -5.10 -22.43 -5.03
C ALA A 245 -3.94 -21.65 -5.65
N ALA A 246 -2.91 -22.34 -6.17
CA ALA A 246 -1.81 -21.71 -6.89
C ALA A 246 -2.28 -21.04 -8.19
N LEU A 247 -3.11 -21.73 -8.99
CA LEU A 247 -3.67 -21.19 -10.23
C LEU A 247 -4.57 -19.96 -9.97
N LEU A 248 -5.44 -20.05 -8.97
CA LEU A 248 -6.29 -18.94 -8.55
C LEU A 248 -5.45 -17.76 -8.02
N SER A 249 -4.40 -18.02 -7.25
CA SER A 249 -3.48 -16.97 -6.80
C SER A 249 -2.75 -16.30 -7.97
N LEU A 250 -2.33 -17.07 -8.98
CA LEU A 250 -1.72 -16.54 -10.19
C LEU A 250 -2.72 -15.69 -10.99
N MET A 251 -3.97 -16.12 -11.09
CA MET A 251 -5.04 -15.34 -11.73
C MET A 251 -5.27 -14.02 -10.98
N LEU A 252 -5.34 -14.04 -9.65
CA LEU A 252 -5.47 -12.83 -8.82
C LEU A 252 -4.27 -11.88 -8.98
N LEU A 253 -3.05 -12.42 -9.02
CA LEU A 253 -1.84 -11.65 -9.27
C LEU A 253 -1.94 -10.88 -10.59
N LEU A 254 -2.23 -11.61 -11.68
CA LEU A 254 -2.24 -11.06 -13.02
C LEU A 254 -3.45 -10.15 -13.26
N GLY A 255 -4.64 -10.54 -12.79
CA GLY A 255 -5.86 -9.74 -12.87
C GLY A 255 -5.84 -8.48 -12.01
N SER A 256 -5.01 -8.43 -10.95
CA SER A 256 -4.80 -7.19 -10.18
C SER A 256 -3.96 -6.16 -10.93
N THR A 257 -3.09 -6.59 -11.86
CA THR A 257 -2.09 -5.75 -12.55
C THR A 257 -1.16 -4.97 -11.59
N SER A 258 -1.00 -5.44 -10.35
CA SER A 258 -0.21 -4.78 -9.31
C SER A 258 1.28 -4.90 -9.56
N ARG A 259 1.98 -3.75 -9.72
CA ARG A 259 3.46 -3.70 -9.84
C ARG A 259 4.11 -4.34 -8.61
N ALA A 260 3.61 -4.02 -7.41
CA ALA A 260 4.11 -4.57 -6.16
C ALA A 260 4.01 -6.09 -6.09
N GLY A 261 2.85 -6.65 -6.48
CA GLY A 261 2.63 -8.10 -6.49
C GLY A 261 3.57 -8.81 -7.47
N LEU A 262 3.75 -8.24 -8.67
CA LEU A 262 4.63 -8.81 -9.71
C LEU A 262 6.09 -8.83 -9.25
N VAL A 263 6.60 -7.71 -8.71
CA VAL A 263 7.97 -7.61 -8.18
C VAL A 263 8.16 -8.57 -7.00
N GLY A 264 7.21 -8.61 -6.05
CA GLY A 264 7.27 -9.53 -4.91
C GLY A 264 7.29 -11.00 -5.34
N THR A 265 6.46 -11.37 -6.30
CA THR A 265 6.44 -12.74 -6.85
C THR A 265 7.72 -13.07 -7.60
N ALA A 266 8.26 -12.13 -8.40
CA ALA A 266 9.52 -12.30 -9.12
C ALA A 266 10.68 -12.53 -8.14
N ALA A 267 10.77 -11.73 -7.07
CA ALA A 267 11.77 -11.91 -6.02
C ALA A 267 11.64 -13.26 -5.33
N ALA A 268 10.41 -13.71 -5.03
CA ALA A 268 10.16 -15.04 -4.49
C ALA A 268 10.61 -16.15 -5.46
N VAL A 269 10.41 -15.99 -6.77
CA VAL A 269 10.91 -16.95 -7.79
C VAL A 269 12.43 -16.99 -7.83
N VAL A 270 13.11 -15.83 -7.78
CA VAL A 270 14.59 -15.77 -7.71
C VAL A 270 15.10 -16.47 -6.45
N LEU A 271 14.50 -16.20 -5.29
CA LEU A 271 14.82 -16.89 -4.05
C LEU A 271 14.55 -18.40 -4.16
N ALA A 272 13.44 -18.80 -4.79
CA ALA A 272 13.13 -20.21 -5.02
C ALA A 272 14.24 -20.87 -5.84
N ALA A 273 14.75 -20.22 -6.90
CA ALA A 273 15.88 -20.73 -7.67
C ALA A 273 17.14 -20.92 -6.81
N ILE A 274 17.43 -19.97 -5.90
CA ILE A 274 18.55 -20.07 -4.96
C ILE A 274 18.34 -21.25 -3.98
N PHE A 275 17.16 -21.38 -3.39
CA PHE A 275 16.83 -22.49 -2.50
C PHE A 275 16.96 -23.81 -3.27
N PHE A 276 16.26 -23.98 -4.39
CA PHE A 276 16.20 -25.21 -5.16
C PHE A 276 17.40 -25.43 -6.11
N ARG A 277 18.48 -24.64 -6.04
CA ARG A 277 19.61 -24.67 -7.00
C ARG A 277 20.12 -26.08 -7.34
N ARG A 278 20.33 -26.94 -6.34
CA ARG A 278 20.81 -28.33 -6.56
C ARG A 278 19.77 -29.19 -7.30
N LEU A 279 18.48 -28.98 -7.03
CA LEU A 279 17.39 -29.67 -7.70
C LEU A 279 17.23 -29.16 -9.15
N LEU A 280 17.34 -27.85 -9.36
CA LEU A 280 17.30 -27.22 -10.68
C LEU A 280 18.39 -27.76 -11.59
N PHE A 281 19.66 -27.75 -11.15
CA PHE A 281 20.76 -28.27 -11.95
C PHE A 281 20.61 -29.76 -12.28
N ARG A 282 20.06 -30.55 -11.35
CA ARG A 282 19.83 -31.99 -11.57
C ARG A 282 18.73 -32.28 -12.59
N HIS A 283 17.69 -31.45 -12.64
CA HIS A 283 16.48 -31.69 -13.45
C HIS A 283 16.17 -30.53 -14.40
N TRP A 284 17.18 -29.83 -14.91
CA TRP A 284 17.03 -28.59 -15.66
C TRP A 284 16.13 -28.71 -16.90
N LYS A 285 16.16 -29.87 -17.59
CA LYS A 285 15.27 -30.14 -18.73
C LYS A 285 13.79 -30.15 -18.33
N LEU A 286 13.46 -30.80 -17.21
CA LEU A 286 12.10 -30.84 -16.69
C LEU A 286 11.64 -29.48 -16.18
N VAL A 287 12.55 -28.73 -15.54
CA VAL A 287 12.29 -27.35 -15.12
C VAL A 287 11.98 -26.46 -16.33
N LEU A 288 12.76 -26.61 -17.41
CA LEU A 288 12.53 -25.88 -18.66
C LEU A 288 11.17 -26.22 -19.28
N SER A 289 10.77 -27.49 -19.28
CA SER A 289 9.43 -27.90 -19.75
C SER A 289 8.30 -27.31 -18.91
N VAL A 290 8.42 -27.31 -17.58
CA VAL A 290 7.42 -26.69 -16.68
C VAL A 290 7.35 -25.19 -16.90
N PHE A 291 8.50 -24.53 -17.05
CA PHE A 291 8.56 -23.10 -17.34
C PHE A 291 7.92 -22.77 -18.70
N GLY A 292 8.19 -23.56 -19.73
CA GLY A 292 7.53 -23.44 -21.03
C GLY A 292 6.00 -23.61 -20.93
N GLY A 293 5.52 -24.59 -20.16
CA GLY A 293 4.09 -24.77 -19.90
C GLY A 293 3.46 -23.60 -19.16
N LEU A 294 4.14 -23.05 -18.14
CA LEU A 294 3.69 -21.85 -17.43
C LEU A 294 3.65 -20.63 -18.35
N LEU A 295 4.65 -20.47 -19.23
CA LEU A 295 4.69 -19.38 -20.21
C LEU A 295 3.50 -19.47 -21.17
N VAL A 296 3.20 -20.66 -21.70
CA VAL A 296 2.00 -20.89 -22.53
C VAL A 296 0.73 -20.57 -21.76
N ALA A 297 0.62 -20.97 -20.48
CA ALA A 297 -0.52 -20.64 -19.65
C ALA A 297 -0.67 -19.12 -19.42
N VAL A 298 0.43 -18.41 -19.19
CA VAL A 298 0.44 -16.93 -19.04
C VAL A 298 0.06 -16.25 -20.35
N ILE A 299 0.54 -16.73 -21.49
CA ILE A 299 0.16 -16.21 -22.83
C ILE A 299 -1.33 -16.45 -23.07
N GLY A 300 -1.82 -17.67 -22.82
CA GLY A 300 -3.24 -18.01 -22.96
C GLY A 300 -4.13 -17.17 -22.04
N LEU A 301 -3.69 -16.95 -20.80
CA LEU A 301 -4.39 -16.07 -19.86
C LEU A 301 -4.33 -14.61 -20.32
N ASN A 302 -3.20 -14.11 -20.84
CA ASN A 302 -3.12 -12.75 -21.38
C ASN A 302 -4.08 -12.54 -22.55
N PHE A 303 -4.22 -13.53 -23.44
CA PHE A 303 -5.22 -13.49 -24.51
C PHE A 303 -6.64 -13.46 -23.96
N ALA A 304 -6.95 -14.32 -22.98
CA ALA A 304 -8.25 -14.32 -22.30
C ALA A 304 -8.55 -12.99 -21.58
N LEU A 305 -7.50 -12.30 -21.10
CA LEU A 305 -7.59 -11.01 -20.42
C LEU A 305 -7.40 -9.82 -21.38
N GLN A 306 -7.65 -9.98 -22.70
CA GLN A 306 -7.61 -8.91 -23.69
C GLN A 306 -6.31 -8.08 -23.68
N ASN A 307 -5.16 -8.75 -23.55
CA ASN A 307 -3.81 -8.14 -23.51
C ASN A 307 -3.50 -7.24 -22.29
N ALA A 308 -4.35 -7.22 -21.26
CA ALA A 308 -4.16 -6.38 -20.08
C ALA A 308 -2.83 -6.65 -19.32
N ILE A 309 -2.24 -7.85 -19.43
CA ILE A 309 -0.98 -8.20 -18.77
C ILE A 309 0.21 -7.61 -19.56
N PHE A 310 0.30 -7.88 -20.87
CA PHE A 310 1.48 -7.49 -21.66
C PHE A 310 1.56 -5.99 -21.94
N GLU A 311 0.45 -5.25 -21.93
CA GLU A 311 0.49 -3.78 -21.99
C GLU A 311 1.27 -3.13 -20.84
N ARG A 312 1.42 -3.82 -19.71
CA ARG A 312 2.11 -3.31 -18.52
C ARG A 312 3.61 -3.58 -18.50
N VAL A 313 4.06 -4.55 -19.30
CA VAL A 313 5.46 -4.98 -19.31
C VAL A 313 6.40 -3.86 -19.79
N PRO A 314 6.13 -3.13 -20.89
CA PRO A 314 6.98 -2.02 -21.32
C PRO A 314 7.18 -0.95 -20.25
N MET A 315 6.09 -0.50 -19.60
CA MET A 315 6.17 0.47 -18.51
C MET A 315 7.05 0.02 -17.33
N LEU A 316 7.09 -1.28 -17.02
CA LEU A 316 7.97 -1.82 -15.98
C LEU A 316 9.44 -1.80 -16.40
N PHE A 317 9.74 -2.05 -17.67
CA PHE A 317 11.08 -1.91 -18.22
C PHE A 317 11.53 -0.45 -18.25
N ASP A 318 10.67 0.46 -18.68
CA ASP A 318 10.96 1.90 -18.71
C ASP A 318 11.24 2.45 -17.30
N ASP A 319 10.48 2.01 -16.29
CA ASP A 319 10.75 2.33 -14.88
C ASP A 319 12.17 1.87 -14.48
N ILE A 320 12.57 0.65 -14.83
CA ILE A 320 13.91 0.12 -14.51
C ILE A 320 15.00 0.94 -15.19
N VAL A 321 14.86 1.23 -16.48
CA VAL A 321 15.84 2.05 -17.22
C VAL A 321 15.95 3.43 -16.59
N THR A 322 14.82 4.09 -16.30
CA THR A 322 14.77 5.43 -15.71
C THR A 322 15.42 5.49 -14.34
N VAL A 323 15.31 4.42 -13.53
CA VAL A 323 15.99 4.34 -12.22
C VAL A 323 17.51 4.47 -12.36
N PHE A 324 18.09 3.95 -13.45
CA PHE A 324 19.54 3.99 -13.70
C PHE A 324 20.00 5.15 -14.59
N SER A 325 19.07 5.93 -15.14
CA SER A 325 19.39 7.13 -15.92
C SER A 325 20.00 8.24 -15.05
N ASP A 326 20.87 9.05 -15.64
CA ASP A 326 21.34 10.30 -15.05
C ASP A 326 20.33 11.42 -15.34
N THR A 327 19.89 12.08 -14.27
CA THR A 327 18.83 13.10 -14.28
C THR A 327 19.18 14.26 -13.34
N SER A 328 20.47 14.46 -13.03
CA SER A 328 20.94 15.50 -12.09
C SER A 328 20.48 16.91 -12.49
N ASP A 329 20.49 17.20 -13.78
CA ASP A 329 20.24 18.53 -14.35
C ASP A 329 18.76 18.76 -14.68
N PHE A 330 17.91 17.75 -14.47
CA PHE A 330 16.49 17.83 -14.80
C PHE A 330 15.72 18.74 -13.83
N ASP A 331 15.12 19.82 -14.34
CA ASP A 331 14.14 20.61 -13.59
C ASP A 331 12.72 20.29 -14.08
N TYR A 332 11.91 19.67 -13.23
CA TYR A 332 10.53 19.32 -13.59
C TYR A 332 9.68 20.56 -13.87
N LYS A 333 10.08 21.75 -13.40
CA LYS A 333 9.38 23.01 -13.67
C LYS A 333 9.51 23.42 -15.13
N ASP A 334 10.51 22.94 -15.87
CA ASP A 334 10.64 23.19 -17.31
C ASP A 334 9.50 22.53 -18.12
N GLU A 335 8.89 21.48 -17.56
CA GLU A 335 7.78 20.72 -18.15
C GLU A 335 6.39 21.29 -17.74
N LEU A 336 6.37 22.37 -16.96
CA LEU A 336 5.15 22.97 -16.43
C LEU A 336 4.90 24.36 -17.05
N PRO A 337 3.63 24.79 -17.15
CA PRO A 337 3.30 26.15 -17.60
C PRO A 337 3.75 27.24 -16.60
N ILE A 338 3.99 26.86 -15.34
CA ILE A 338 4.26 27.76 -14.22
C ILE A 338 5.49 27.23 -13.48
N ARG A 339 6.42 28.15 -13.18
CA ARG A 339 7.63 27.90 -12.41
C ARG A 339 7.48 28.23 -10.92
N ALA A 340 6.72 29.27 -10.60
CA ALA A 340 6.47 29.73 -9.23
C ALA A 340 5.18 30.57 -9.14
N VAL A 341 4.60 30.62 -7.94
CA VAL A 341 3.51 31.56 -7.61
C VAL A 341 3.74 32.12 -6.22
N GLU A 342 3.69 33.44 -6.11
CA GLU A 342 4.01 34.18 -4.88
C GLU A 342 2.95 35.23 -4.60
N ASN A 343 2.68 35.46 -3.30
CA ASN A 343 1.87 36.59 -2.86
C ASN A 343 2.78 37.81 -2.66
N THR A 344 2.27 38.97 -3.03
CA THR A 344 2.85 40.29 -2.77
C THR A 344 1.93 41.06 -1.83
N ASP A 345 2.34 42.25 -1.38
CA ASP A 345 1.58 43.05 -0.41
C ASP A 345 0.15 43.38 -0.87
N THR A 346 -0.07 43.57 -2.19
CA THR A 346 -1.38 43.97 -2.76
C THR A 346 -1.80 43.12 -3.95
N GLY A 347 -1.12 42.00 -4.21
CA GLY A 347 -1.31 41.22 -5.43
C GLY A 347 -0.69 39.82 -5.39
N ALA A 348 -0.65 39.16 -6.54
CA ALA A 348 0.06 37.88 -6.69
C ALA A 348 0.85 37.84 -8.00
N VAL A 349 1.92 37.05 -8.03
CA VAL A 349 2.78 36.89 -9.21
C VAL A 349 2.81 35.43 -9.62
N ILE A 350 2.55 35.16 -10.89
CA ILE A 350 2.69 33.84 -11.51
C ILE A 350 3.89 33.89 -12.44
N THR A 351 4.99 33.23 -12.06
CA THR A 351 6.19 33.15 -12.89
C THR A 351 6.05 32.01 -13.90
N VAL A 352 6.21 32.30 -15.19
CA VAL A 352 6.24 31.33 -16.29
C VAL A 352 7.69 31.17 -16.81
N GLN A 353 7.90 30.46 -17.92
CA GLN A 353 9.27 30.12 -18.37
C GLN A 353 10.14 31.33 -18.73
N ARG A 354 9.55 32.39 -19.30
CA ARG A 354 10.29 33.55 -19.84
C ARG A 354 9.72 34.91 -19.42
N ASP A 355 8.72 34.92 -18.54
CA ASP A 355 7.99 36.12 -18.13
C ASP A 355 7.32 35.88 -16.77
N ALA A 356 6.65 36.90 -16.22
CA ALA A 356 5.84 36.81 -15.02
C ALA A 356 4.54 37.59 -15.19
N LEU A 357 3.42 36.99 -14.77
CA LEU A 357 2.10 37.60 -14.76
C LEU A 357 1.78 38.13 -13.37
N PHE A 358 1.69 39.45 -13.24
CA PHE A 358 1.30 40.16 -12.04
C PHE A 358 -0.23 40.32 -12.04
N LEU A 359 -0.85 39.94 -10.92
CA LEU A 359 -2.28 40.09 -10.67
C LEU A 359 -2.45 41.15 -9.59
N SER A 360 -3.24 42.18 -9.87
CA SER A 360 -3.67 43.20 -8.92
C SER A 360 -5.20 43.37 -8.96
N SER A 361 -5.78 43.88 -7.88
CA SER A 361 -7.17 44.34 -7.87
C SER A 361 -7.23 45.86 -7.94
N GLU A 362 -7.92 46.39 -8.95
CA GLU A 362 -8.12 47.82 -9.16
C GLU A 362 -9.62 48.06 -9.36
N GLU A 363 -10.24 48.80 -8.44
CA GLU A 363 -11.69 49.11 -8.46
C GLU A 363 -12.59 47.86 -8.56
N GLY A 364 -12.19 46.75 -7.93
CA GLY A 364 -12.94 45.48 -7.96
C GLY A 364 -12.76 44.66 -9.24
N GLN A 365 -11.93 45.12 -10.18
CA GLN A 365 -11.52 44.36 -11.36
C GLN A 365 -10.10 43.82 -11.23
N ILE A 366 -9.88 42.64 -11.79
CA ILE A 366 -8.56 42.02 -11.79
C ILE A 366 -7.78 42.53 -13.00
N VAL A 367 -6.64 43.14 -12.74
CA VAL A 367 -5.72 43.62 -13.77
C VAL A 367 -4.54 42.66 -13.86
N PHE A 368 -4.17 42.30 -15.08
CA PHE A 368 -3.05 41.42 -15.38
C PHE A 368 -1.95 42.24 -16.04
N ARG A 369 -0.71 42.17 -15.53
CA ARG A 369 0.45 42.85 -16.12
C ARG A 369 1.62 41.89 -16.33
N ASP A 370 2.42 42.14 -17.35
CA ASP A 370 3.68 41.42 -17.60
C ASP A 370 4.83 41.93 -16.71
N GLN A 371 6.01 41.32 -16.82
CA GLN A 371 7.19 41.73 -16.04
C GLN A 371 7.68 43.15 -16.35
N GLN A 372 7.34 43.71 -17.52
CA GLN A 372 7.67 45.09 -17.88
C GLN A 372 6.61 46.10 -17.43
N GLY A 373 5.51 45.63 -16.81
CA GLY A 373 4.40 46.44 -16.33
C GLY A 373 3.35 46.76 -17.40
N ASN A 374 3.44 46.16 -18.60
CA ASN A 374 2.41 46.34 -19.61
C ASN A 374 1.19 45.48 -19.28
N GLU A 375 -0.01 46.00 -19.55
CA GLU A 375 -1.24 45.25 -19.35
C GLU A 375 -1.35 44.08 -20.33
N VAL A 376 -1.72 42.91 -19.81
CA VAL A 376 -1.95 41.68 -20.56
C VAL A 376 -3.46 41.46 -20.66
N PRO A 377 -4.08 41.67 -21.84
CA PRO A 377 -5.52 41.55 -21.96
C PRO A 377 -5.97 40.08 -21.80
N PHE A 378 -6.86 39.86 -20.83
CA PHE A 378 -7.62 38.62 -20.66
C PHE A 378 -9.09 38.88 -20.96
N THR A 379 -9.65 38.14 -21.92
CA THR A 379 -11.04 38.29 -22.37
C THR A 379 -11.83 37.02 -22.08
N PHE A 380 -13.11 37.17 -21.74
CA PHE A 380 -14.01 36.03 -21.58
C PHE A 380 -14.27 35.34 -22.92
N ASN A 381 -14.08 34.03 -22.95
CA ASN A 381 -14.61 33.19 -24.03
C ASN A 381 -16.09 32.86 -23.80
N GLU A 382 -16.71 32.17 -24.77
CA GLU A 382 -18.11 31.72 -24.73
C GLU A 382 -18.48 30.86 -23.49
N LYS A 383 -17.49 30.32 -22.78
CA LYS A 383 -17.67 29.47 -21.59
C LYS A 383 -17.43 30.22 -20.27
N GLY A 384 -17.28 31.55 -20.30
CA GLY A 384 -17.03 32.35 -19.12
C GLY A 384 -15.64 32.14 -18.50
N VAL A 385 -14.66 31.74 -19.33
CA VAL A 385 -13.25 31.60 -18.91
C VAL A 385 -12.44 32.73 -19.55
N LEU A 386 -11.67 33.43 -18.73
CA LEU A 386 -10.69 34.43 -19.14
C LEU A 386 -9.51 33.75 -19.82
N VAL A 387 -9.25 34.14 -21.06
CA VAL A 387 -8.14 33.67 -21.90
C VAL A 387 -7.41 34.86 -22.51
N THR A 388 -6.14 34.69 -22.85
CA THR A 388 -5.32 35.73 -23.47
C THR A 388 -4.79 35.29 -24.83
N GLN A 389 -4.54 36.27 -25.71
CA GLN A 389 -3.84 36.07 -26.98
C GLN A 389 -2.32 36.29 -26.85
N ASN A 390 -1.84 36.70 -25.67
CA ASN A 390 -0.41 36.84 -25.41
C ASN A 390 0.23 35.44 -25.36
N ASN A 391 1.13 35.16 -26.31
CA ASN A 391 1.81 33.88 -26.45
C ASN A 391 2.61 33.48 -25.19
N ALA A 392 3.11 34.44 -24.40
CA ALA A 392 3.85 34.15 -23.17
C ALA A 392 2.97 33.52 -22.08
N PHE A 393 1.65 33.78 -22.11
CA PHE A 393 0.69 33.36 -21.09
C PHE A 393 -0.46 32.50 -21.65
N ALA A 394 -0.32 32.00 -22.88
CA ALA A 394 -1.38 31.28 -23.59
C ALA A 394 -1.85 29.98 -22.88
N ASP A 395 -0.99 29.37 -22.06
CA ASP A 395 -1.31 28.20 -21.25
C ASP A 395 -2.08 28.53 -19.95
N LEU A 396 -2.19 29.81 -19.60
CA LEU A 396 -2.90 30.28 -18.41
C LEU A 396 -4.33 30.68 -18.78
N SER A 397 -5.29 30.15 -18.04
CA SER A 397 -6.70 30.54 -18.18
C SER A 397 -7.34 30.66 -16.81
N PHE A 398 -8.25 31.62 -16.65
CA PHE A 398 -8.84 31.92 -15.35
C PHE A 398 -10.36 31.83 -15.39
N ARG A 399 -10.96 31.34 -14.32
CA ARG A 399 -12.41 31.30 -14.16
C ARG A 399 -12.81 31.95 -12.84
N PRO A 400 -13.53 33.09 -12.89
CA PRO A 400 -14.17 33.65 -11.70
C PRO A 400 -15.24 32.67 -11.16
N VAL A 401 -15.27 32.49 -9.85
CA VAL A 401 -16.24 31.66 -9.14
C VAL A 401 -16.70 32.39 -7.90
N ASN A 402 -17.99 32.74 -7.86
CA ASN A 402 -18.61 33.26 -6.66
C ASN A 402 -18.92 32.11 -5.70
N SER A 403 -18.66 32.31 -4.42
CA SER A 403 -18.99 31.36 -3.37
C SER A 403 -19.37 32.11 -2.09
N VAL A 404 -19.78 31.37 -1.07
CA VAL A 404 -20.38 31.92 0.16
C VAL A 404 -19.82 31.13 1.34
N ASP A 405 -19.36 31.83 2.37
CA ASP A 405 -19.00 31.26 3.67
C ASP A 405 -19.95 31.83 4.72
N GLY A 406 -20.86 30.98 5.21
CA GLY A 406 -22.03 31.42 5.98
C GLY A 406 -22.94 32.33 5.14
N ASN A 407 -22.97 33.62 5.48
CA ASN A 407 -23.71 34.66 4.76
C ASN A 407 -22.80 35.63 4.00
N THR A 408 -21.49 35.41 3.98
CA THR A 408 -20.53 36.34 3.38
C THR A 408 -20.19 35.88 1.97
N PRO A 409 -20.59 36.61 0.91
CA PRO A 409 -20.19 36.30 -0.45
C PRO A 409 -18.72 36.66 -0.65
N TYR A 410 -18.03 35.87 -1.47
CA TYR A 410 -16.68 36.19 -1.93
C TYR A 410 -16.45 35.56 -3.30
N THR A 411 -15.39 36.01 -3.98
CA THR A 411 -15.06 35.51 -5.32
C THR A 411 -13.64 34.97 -5.38
N TYR A 412 -13.49 33.84 -6.07
CA TYR A 412 -12.20 33.28 -6.42
C TYR A 412 -11.93 33.45 -7.91
N LEU A 413 -10.69 33.72 -8.26
CA LEU A 413 -10.16 33.52 -9.59
C LEU A 413 -9.46 32.17 -9.65
N ARG A 414 -10.07 31.16 -10.26
CA ARG A 414 -9.46 29.83 -10.41
C ARG A 414 -8.55 29.78 -11.62
N LEU A 415 -7.29 29.45 -11.41
CA LEU A 415 -6.35 29.15 -12.47
C LEU A 415 -6.62 27.74 -13.00
N ILE A 416 -6.89 27.64 -14.29
CA ILE A 416 -7.21 26.41 -15.01
C ILE A 416 -6.04 26.05 -15.91
N TYR A 417 -5.61 24.80 -15.80
CA TYR A 417 -4.62 24.18 -16.68
C TYR A 417 -5.14 22.80 -17.12
N ASN A 418 -5.05 22.48 -18.42
CA ASN A 418 -5.55 21.22 -18.98
C ASN A 418 -7.00 20.88 -18.57
N ARG A 419 -7.88 21.89 -18.55
CA ARG A 419 -9.30 21.79 -18.12
C ARG A 419 -9.52 21.41 -16.66
N LYS A 420 -8.47 21.43 -15.82
CA LYS A 420 -8.56 21.17 -14.39
C LYS A 420 -8.16 22.42 -13.60
N GLN A 421 -8.76 22.58 -12.43
CA GLN A 421 -8.33 23.61 -11.49
C GLN A 421 -6.93 23.26 -10.98
N LEU A 422 -6.02 24.23 -11.05
CA LEU A 422 -4.65 24.12 -10.57
C LEU A 422 -4.47 24.86 -9.24
N LEU A 423 -4.74 26.17 -9.26
CA LEU A 423 -4.64 27.08 -8.11
C LEU A 423 -5.87 27.99 -8.06
N GLN A 424 -6.05 28.70 -6.96
CA GLN A 424 -7.07 29.75 -6.86
C GLN A 424 -6.53 30.98 -6.15
N PHE A 425 -7.02 32.14 -6.57
CA PHE A 425 -6.72 33.42 -5.96
C PHE A 425 -8.01 33.97 -5.37
N TYR A 426 -7.99 34.33 -4.09
CA TYR A 426 -9.04 35.16 -3.52
C TYR A 426 -8.82 36.60 -3.98
N TYR A 427 -9.88 37.32 -4.30
CA TYR A 427 -9.80 38.75 -4.56
C TYR A 427 -11.03 39.50 -4.05
N ASP A 428 -10.82 40.75 -3.66
CA ASP A 428 -11.83 41.75 -3.31
C ASP A 428 -11.47 43.09 -3.98
N ASP A 429 -12.13 44.19 -3.60
CA ASP A 429 -11.90 45.52 -4.20
C ASP A 429 -10.47 46.08 -3.98
N THR A 430 -9.70 45.50 -3.07
CA THR A 430 -8.44 46.04 -2.56
C THR A 430 -7.23 45.11 -2.71
N GLN A 431 -7.44 43.80 -2.79
CA GLN A 431 -6.36 42.82 -2.80
C GLN A 431 -6.69 41.59 -3.63
N ILE A 432 -5.65 40.92 -4.11
CA ILE A 432 -5.71 39.58 -4.68
C ILE A 432 -4.53 38.76 -4.16
N TYR A 433 -4.78 37.54 -3.71
CA TYR A 433 -3.73 36.65 -3.20
C TYR A 433 -4.06 35.17 -3.44
N LEU A 434 -3.03 34.36 -3.57
CA LEU A 434 -3.10 32.90 -3.64
C LEU A 434 -3.72 32.36 -2.35
N ALA A 435 -4.84 31.65 -2.50
CA ALA A 435 -5.64 31.13 -1.39
C ALA A 435 -5.76 29.61 -1.46
N ARG A 436 -5.89 28.96 -0.29
CA ARG A 436 -6.14 27.50 -0.24
C ARG A 436 -7.48 27.19 -0.89
N THR A 437 -7.52 26.06 -1.62
CA THR A 437 -8.71 25.59 -2.35
C THR A 437 -9.99 25.69 -1.52
N ASN A 438 -11.00 26.36 -2.07
CA ASN A 438 -12.31 26.61 -1.46
C ASN A 438 -12.27 27.30 -0.08
N THR A 439 -11.22 28.08 0.22
CA THR A 439 -11.16 28.92 1.42
C THR A 439 -10.62 30.31 1.08
N THR A 440 -10.90 31.29 1.94
CA THR A 440 -10.32 32.64 1.88
C THR A 440 -8.94 32.74 2.54
N LYS A 441 -8.40 31.61 3.05
CA LYS A 441 -7.13 31.62 3.78
C LYS A 441 -5.97 31.70 2.79
N PRO A 442 -5.02 32.64 2.97
CA PRO A 442 -3.85 32.73 2.12
C PRO A 442 -3.01 31.44 2.22
N MET A 443 -2.34 31.11 1.12
CA MET A 443 -1.36 30.02 1.08
C MET A 443 -0.07 30.47 0.39
N THR A 444 1.02 29.79 0.74
CA THR A 444 2.29 29.86 0.05
C THR A 444 2.54 28.50 -0.57
N LEU A 445 3.06 28.45 -1.80
CA LEU A 445 3.49 27.19 -2.39
C LEU A 445 4.72 26.67 -1.66
N GLU A 446 4.67 25.41 -1.24
CA GLU A 446 5.82 24.77 -0.62
C GLU A 446 6.71 24.18 -1.73
N GLU A 447 8.02 24.43 -1.63
CA GLU A 447 9.03 23.76 -2.45
C GLU A 447 9.84 22.81 -1.56
N PRO A 448 9.34 21.60 -1.30
CA PRO A 448 10.01 20.68 -0.39
C PRO A 448 11.34 20.22 -0.99
N PRO A 449 12.35 19.90 -0.15
CA PRO A 449 13.57 19.28 -0.61
C PRO A 449 13.30 17.99 -1.38
N ILE A 450 14.13 17.72 -2.39
CA ILE A 450 14.02 16.54 -3.25
C ILE A 450 15.27 15.67 -3.03
N ALA A 451 15.07 14.38 -2.77
CA ALA A 451 16.18 13.43 -2.72
C ALA A 451 16.88 13.37 -4.09
N GLY A 452 18.16 13.77 -4.14
CA GLY A 452 18.89 13.97 -5.40
C GLY A 452 18.89 12.78 -6.34
N PHE A 453 18.98 11.55 -5.83
CA PHE A 453 18.98 10.33 -6.66
C PHE A 453 17.60 9.98 -7.27
N LEU A 454 16.53 10.68 -6.85
CA LEU A 454 15.17 10.57 -7.40
C LEU A 454 14.73 11.83 -8.17
N LYS A 455 15.56 12.87 -8.24
CA LYS A 455 15.29 14.07 -9.03
C LYS A 455 15.13 13.68 -10.51
N GLY A 456 14.04 14.09 -11.15
CA GLY A 456 13.70 13.71 -12.53
C GLY A 456 13.19 12.27 -12.70
N LYS A 457 12.99 11.54 -11.60
CA LYS A 457 12.46 10.17 -11.57
C LYS A 457 11.11 10.11 -10.88
N GLU A 458 10.41 11.23 -10.75
CA GLU A 458 9.20 11.35 -9.94
C GLU A 458 8.04 10.46 -10.44
N ARG A 459 7.99 10.16 -11.74
CA ARG A 459 6.90 9.38 -12.36
C ARG A 459 7.08 7.86 -12.24
N ILE A 460 8.25 7.36 -11.83
CA ILE A 460 8.52 5.91 -11.76
C ILE A 460 7.60 5.20 -10.77
N GLY A 461 7.34 3.91 -11.02
CA GLY A 461 6.63 3.05 -10.06
C GLY A 461 5.19 3.53 -9.80
N SER A 462 4.53 4.13 -10.80
CA SER A 462 3.23 4.79 -10.68
C SER A 462 3.28 5.95 -9.70
N MET A 463 4.12 6.95 -10.00
CA MET A 463 4.31 8.17 -9.20
C MET A 463 4.89 7.95 -7.79
N ARG A 464 5.41 6.76 -7.50
CA ARG A 464 6.07 6.48 -6.21
C ARG A 464 7.40 7.22 -6.09
N GLY A 465 8.09 7.44 -7.21
CA GLY A 465 9.30 8.28 -7.23
C GLY A 465 9.06 9.67 -6.64
N TYR A 466 7.95 10.31 -6.98
CA TYR A 466 7.53 11.60 -6.43
C TYR A 466 7.41 11.52 -4.92
N ILE A 467 6.57 10.60 -4.43
CA ILE A 467 6.30 10.45 -3.00
C ILE A 467 7.60 10.19 -2.23
N TRP A 468 8.44 9.27 -2.73
CA TRP A 468 9.71 8.92 -2.08
C TRP A 468 10.71 10.07 -2.12
N SER A 469 10.78 10.81 -3.22
CA SER A 469 11.69 11.95 -3.36
C SER A 469 11.44 13.05 -2.35
N ARG A 470 10.18 13.24 -1.92
CA ARG A 470 9.77 14.19 -0.86
C ARG A 470 9.76 13.57 0.54
N THR A 471 9.58 12.25 0.65
CA THR A 471 9.59 11.53 1.93
C THR A 471 11.00 11.34 2.47
N ILE A 472 11.99 11.05 1.62
CA ILE A 472 13.35 10.75 2.07
C ILE A 472 14.01 11.93 2.80
N PRO A 473 13.86 13.19 2.35
CA PRO A 473 14.41 14.35 3.05
C PRO A 473 13.79 14.62 4.44
N ILE A 474 12.59 14.12 4.75
CA ILE A 474 11.99 14.28 6.09
C ILE A 474 12.42 13.20 7.08
N LEU A 475 12.98 12.07 6.62
CA LEU A 475 13.39 10.94 7.48
C LEU A 475 14.33 11.31 8.64
N PRO A 476 15.29 12.24 8.51
CA PRO A 476 16.16 12.62 9.62
C PRO A 476 15.41 13.06 10.89
N ARG A 477 14.18 13.59 10.76
CA ARG A 477 13.33 13.98 11.89
C ARG A 477 12.84 12.78 12.71
N TYR A 478 12.78 11.59 12.11
CA TYR A 478 12.17 10.39 12.69
C TYR A 478 13.18 9.25 12.92
N LEU A 479 14.49 9.56 13.02
CA LEU A 479 15.52 8.53 13.22
C LEU A 479 15.30 7.71 14.50
N ALA A 480 14.95 8.37 15.60
CA ALA A 480 14.72 7.74 16.89
C ALA A 480 13.24 7.32 17.07
N LEU A 481 12.32 8.26 16.81
CA LEU A 481 10.90 8.10 17.07
C LEU A 481 10.08 8.69 15.92
N GLY A 482 8.99 8.03 15.56
CA GLY A 482 8.13 8.46 14.46
C GLY A 482 7.04 9.45 14.88
N ALA A 483 6.30 9.93 13.88
CA ALA A 483 5.18 10.87 14.04
C ALA A 483 3.93 10.26 14.71
N GLY A 484 3.89 8.93 14.81
CA GLY A 484 2.73 8.15 15.23
C GLY A 484 2.26 7.22 14.11
N PRO A 485 1.80 6.00 14.45
CA PRO A 485 1.20 5.07 13.49
C PRO A 485 0.11 5.74 12.64
N ASP A 486 0.15 5.49 11.34
CA ASP A 486 -0.79 6.02 10.34
C ASP A 486 -0.84 7.57 10.20
N CYS A 487 0.15 8.29 10.74
CA CYS A 487 0.19 9.77 10.72
C CYS A 487 0.97 10.39 9.54
N PHE A 488 1.55 9.58 8.66
CA PHE A 488 2.31 10.04 7.47
C PHE A 488 1.63 11.17 6.67
N ILE A 489 0.29 11.15 6.54
CA ILE A 489 -0.48 12.14 5.79
C ILE A 489 -0.25 13.58 6.28
N TYR A 490 0.04 13.76 7.57
CA TYR A 490 0.27 15.06 8.19
C TYR A 490 1.72 15.54 8.05
N GLU A 491 2.66 14.62 7.87
CA GLU A 491 4.10 14.91 7.78
C GLU A 491 4.56 15.13 6.34
N PHE A 492 3.81 14.61 5.36
CA PHE A 492 4.13 14.78 3.95
C PHE A 492 3.83 16.23 3.49
N PRO A 493 4.70 16.87 2.68
CA PRO A 493 4.49 18.24 2.20
C PRO A 493 3.29 18.30 1.23
N GLN A 494 2.10 18.56 1.77
CA GLN A 494 0.86 18.57 0.98
C GLN A 494 0.74 19.80 0.07
N ASP A 495 1.48 20.87 0.35
CA ASP A 495 1.43 22.12 -0.40
C ASP A 495 2.44 22.17 -1.57
N ASP A 496 3.14 21.06 -1.89
CA ASP A 496 3.94 20.88 -3.13
C ASP A 496 3.03 20.72 -4.36
N VAL A 497 2.29 21.77 -4.70
CA VAL A 497 1.29 21.75 -5.77
C VAL A 497 1.94 21.50 -7.14
N LEU A 498 3.11 22.12 -7.40
CA LEU A 498 3.80 22.00 -8.68
C LEU A 498 4.40 20.60 -8.86
N GLY A 499 5.00 20.02 -7.81
CA GLY A 499 5.49 18.65 -7.86
C GLY A 499 4.36 17.64 -8.08
N LYS A 500 3.21 17.83 -7.42
CA LYS A 500 1.99 17.03 -7.66
C LYS A 500 1.48 17.19 -9.08
N LEU A 501 1.47 18.41 -9.62
CA LEU A 501 1.07 18.66 -11.00
C LEU A 501 1.96 17.91 -11.98
N TYR A 502 3.28 17.96 -11.80
CA TYR A 502 4.22 17.22 -12.65
C TYR A 502 4.03 15.71 -12.56
N ALA A 503 3.87 15.17 -11.35
CA ALA A 503 3.78 13.72 -11.13
C ALA A 503 2.41 13.12 -11.53
N TYR A 504 1.31 13.79 -11.16
CA TYR A 504 -0.06 13.27 -11.30
C TYR A 504 -0.91 13.98 -12.36
N GLY A 505 -0.45 15.11 -12.90
CA GLY A 505 -1.26 15.98 -13.75
C GLY A 505 -2.36 16.72 -13.00
N VAL A 506 -2.31 16.74 -11.66
CA VAL A 506 -3.24 17.45 -10.76
C VAL A 506 -2.50 17.93 -9.52
N GLY A 507 -2.70 19.19 -9.13
CA GLY A 507 -2.01 19.79 -7.99
C GLY A 507 -2.66 19.54 -6.63
N ASN A 508 -3.97 19.24 -6.60
CA ASN A 508 -4.77 19.13 -5.38
C ASN A 508 -4.98 17.69 -4.88
N ILE A 509 -4.17 16.73 -5.36
CA ILE A 509 -4.21 15.36 -4.86
C ILE A 509 -3.63 15.27 -3.44
N VAL A 510 -4.30 14.56 -2.54
CA VAL A 510 -3.78 14.29 -1.20
C VAL A 510 -2.91 13.04 -1.24
N VAL A 511 -1.67 13.15 -0.78
CA VAL A 511 -0.77 12.00 -0.64
C VAL A 511 -0.89 11.48 0.79
N ASP A 512 -1.63 10.39 0.96
CA ASP A 512 -2.05 9.88 2.26
C ASP A 512 -1.13 8.79 2.84
N LYS A 513 -0.20 8.27 2.03
CA LYS A 513 0.72 7.17 2.37
C LYS A 513 1.96 7.15 1.45
N PRO A 514 3.07 6.55 1.89
CA PRO A 514 4.31 6.47 1.10
C PRO A 514 4.30 5.36 0.03
N HIS A 515 3.31 4.46 0.03
CA HIS A 515 3.28 3.26 -0.81
C HIS A 515 4.56 2.41 -0.75
N ASN A 516 5.14 2.36 0.45
CA ASN A 516 6.35 1.61 0.77
C ASN A 516 6.32 1.29 2.27
N LEU A 517 6.26 0.01 2.62
CA LEU A 517 6.17 -0.49 3.99
C LEU A 517 7.31 0.04 4.87
N TYR A 518 8.51 0.14 4.32
CA TYR A 518 9.70 0.53 5.09
C TYR A 518 9.72 2.03 5.38
N LEU A 519 9.38 2.86 4.38
CA LEU A 519 9.22 4.31 4.59
C LEU A 519 8.03 4.61 5.51
N GLN A 520 6.96 3.83 5.41
CA GLN A 520 5.82 3.92 6.32
C GLN A 520 6.26 3.68 7.76
N ILE A 521 6.99 2.57 8.01
CA ILE A 521 7.47 2.26 9.35
C ILE A 521 8.43 3.34 9.88
N PHE A 522 9.32 3.83 9.01
CA PHE A 522 10.29 4.84 9.38
C PHE A 522 9.61 6.13 9.84
N VAL A 523 8.69 6.68 9.05
CA VAL A 523 8.05 7.97 9.37
C VAL A 523 7.09 7.83 10.55
N ASN A 524 6.34 6.73 10.62
CA ASN A 524 5.28 6.58 11.62
C ASN A 524 5.78 6.09 12.99
N GLU A 525 6.65 5.07 13.03
CA GLU A 525 7.13 4.48 14.29
C GLU A 525 8.60 4.78 14.59
N GLY A 526 9.37 5.23 13.59
CA GLY A 526 10.76 5.67 13.73
C GLY A 526 11.78 4.68 13.16
N GLY A 527 13.00 5.17 12.92
CA GLY A 527 14.13 4.38 12.40
C GLY A 527 14.51 3.19 13.29
N ILE A 528 14.42 3.33 14.61
CA ILE A 528 14.67 2.22 15.56
C ILE A 528 13.61 1.12 15.42
N ALA A 529 12.34 1.47 15.25
CA ALA A 529 11.26 0.52 14.99
C ALA A 529 11.49 -0.22 13.67
N LEU A 530 11.91 0.49 12.61
CA LEU A 530 12.26 -0.15 11.34
C LEU A 530 13.39 -1.16 11.51
N LEU A 531 14.45 -0.83 12.25
CA LEU A 531 15.56 -1.77 12.52
C LEU A 531 15.08 -3.00 13.29
N ALA A 532 14.18 -2.84 14.26
CA ALA A 532 13.60 -3.96 15.00
C ALA A 532 12.75 -4.87 14.08
N PHE A 533 11.92 -4.28 13.21
CA PHE A 533 11.16 -5.01 12.20
C PHE A 533 12.06 -5.78 11.23
N LEU A 534 13.11 -5.14 10.71
CA LEU A 534 14.09 -5.75 9.84
C LEU A 534 14.87 -6.88 10.54
N ALA A 535 15.21 -6.72 11.82
CA ALA A 535 15.86 -7.75 12.60
C ALA A 535 15.02 -9.03 12.68
N ILE A 536 13.69 -8.91 12.88
CA ILE A 536 12.77 -10.05 12.85
C ILE A 536 12.77 -10.72 11.46
N CYS A 537 12.55 -9.93 10.42
CA CYS A 537 12.37 -10.45 9.06
C CYS A 537 13.65 -11.08 8.49
N ILE A 538 14.78 -10.38 8.61
CA ILE A 538 16.07 -10.82 8.07
C ILE A 538 16.57 -12.04 8.84
N SER A 539 16.46 -12.06 10.18
CA SER A 539 16.88 -13.23 10.97
C SER A 539 16.06 -14.46 10.64
N TYR A 540 14.74 -14.33 10.43
CA TYR A 540 13.90 -15.44 9.98
C TYR A 540 14.30 -15.96 8.58
N LEU A 541 14.44 -15.07 7.59
CA LEU A 541 14.79 -15.48 6.23
C LEU A 541 16.19 -16.10 6.16
N TRP A 542 17.14 -15.53 6.91
CA TRP A 542 18.48 -16.09 7.07
C TRP A 542 18.46 -17.48 7.70
N ASP A 543 17.66 -17.66 8.75
CA ASP A 543 17.49 -18.94 9.43
C ASP A 543 16.86 -19.99 8.49
N CYS A 544 15.83 -19.59 7.73
CA CYS A 544 15.21 -20.42 6.70
C CYS A 544 16.24 -20.85 5.64
N PHE A 545 17.08 -19.93 5.16
CA PHE A 545 18.16 -20.24 4.22
C PHE A 545 19.19 -21.20 4.82
N ARG A 546 19.64 -20.96 6.06
CA ARG A 546 20.60 -21.83 6.75
C ARG A 546 20.04 -23.23 6.94
N LEU A 547 18.76 -23.37 7.28
CA LEU A 547 18.14 -24.67 7.52
C LEU A 547 17.91 -25.43 6.22
N TYR A 548 17.37 -24.79 5.18
CA TYR A 548 16.84 -25.48 4.01
C TYR A 548 17.59 -25.24 2.69
N GLY A 549 18.40 -24.19 2.59
CA GLY A 549 19.09 -23.75 1.38
C GLY A 549 20.05 -24.79 0.81
N GLY A 550 19.79 -25.26 -0.41
CA GLY A 550 20.67 -26.20 -1.12
C GLY A 550 20.85 -27.59 -0.47
N LYS A 551 20.12 -27.97 0.58
CA LYS A 551 20.26 -29.29 1.24
C LYS A 551 19.38 -30.38 0.59
N ARG A 552 19.66 -31.67 0.87
CA ARG A 552 18.78 -32.80 0.50
C ARG A 552 17.55 -32.74 1.40
N ARG A 553 16.34 -32.75 0.80
CA ARG A 553 15.13 -32.28 1.51
C ARG A 553 14.20 -33.40 1.91
N ASP A 554 13.75 -33.30 3.13
CA ASP A 554 12.61 -34.00 3.70
C ASP A 554 11.33 -33.15 3.53
N PRO A 555 10.14 -33.72 3.80
CA PRO A 555 8.88 -32.99 3.71
C PRO A 555 8.83 -31.69 4.52
N ASN A 556 9.46 -31.65 5.70
CA ASN A 556 9.50 -30.46 6.54
C ASN A 556 10.30 -29.33 5.88
N GLY A 557 11.42 -29.64 5.23
CA GLY A 557 12.20 -28.65 4.49
C GLY A 557 11.44 -28.02 3.32
N PHE A 558 10.60 -28.77 2.61
CA PHE A 558 9.78 -28.19 1.53
C PHE A 558 8.72 -27.22 2.07
N ARG A 559 8.09 -27.55 3.19
CA ARG A 559 7.13 -26.65 3.85
C ARG A 559 7.81 -25.37 4.31
N GLY A 560 8.99 -25.46 4.94
CA GLY A 560 9.73 -24.30 5.43
C GLY A 560 10.12 -23.33 4.32
N ILE A 561 10.55 -23.87 3.18
CA ILE A 561 10.83 -23.06 1.98
C ILE A 561 9.56 -22.42 1.44
N ALA A 562 8.45 -23.15 1.34
CA ALA A 562 7.19 -22.60 0.85
C ALA A 562 6.77 -21.36 1.65
N VAL A 563 6.76 -21.46 2.98
CA VAL A 563 6.43 -20.35 3.88
C VAL A 563 7.47 -19.22 3.80
N GLY A 564 8.77 -19.55 3.77
CA GLY A 564 9.84 -18.57 3.61
C GLY A 564 9.72 -17.74 2.33
N LEU A 565 9.38 -18.37 1.21
CA LEU A 565 9.15 -17.69 -0.07
C LEU A 565 7.90 -16.81 -0.04
N GLY A 566 6.83 -17.24 0.64
CA GLY A 566 5.64 -16.41 0.85
C GLY A 566 5.97 -15.13 1.62
N VAL A 567 6.66 -15.27 2.76
CA VAL A 567 7.12 -14.13 3.59
C VAL A 567 8.01 -13.19 2.78
N ALA A 568 8.98 -13.73 2.03
CA ALA A 568 9.84 -12.92 1.18
C ALA A 568 9.04 -12.19 0.09
N GLY A 569 8.06 -12.86 -0.53
CA GLY A 569 7.18 -12.25 -1.53
C GLY A 569 6.46 -11.00 -1.03
N TYR A 570 5.96 -11.03 0.21
CA TYR A 570 5.37 -9.84 0.84
C TYR A 570 6.38 -8.73 1.09
N LEU A 571 7.54 -9.07 1.67
CA LEU A 571 8.58 -8.08 1.99
C LEU A 571 9.06 -7.35 0.73
N PHE A 572 9.29 -8.08 -0.37
CA PHE A 572 9.65 -7.45 -1.65
C PHE A 572 8.50 -6.67 -2.28
N ALA A 573 7.25 -7.13 -2.15
CA ALA A 573 6.09 -6.31 -2.52
C ALA A 573 6.00 -5.03 -1.68
N GLY A 574 6.46 -5.05 -0.42
CA GLY A 574 6.50 -3.93 0.52
C GLY A 574 7.39 -2.76 0.08
N PHE A 575 8.32 -2.95 -0.88
CA PHE A 575 9.01 -1.81 -1.49
C PHE A 575 8.09 -0.91 -2.32
N PHE A 576 6.96 -1.46 -2.79
CA PHE A 576 5.99 -0.77 -3.65
C PHE A 576 4.57 -0.80 -3.05
N ASN A 577 4.42 -1.24 -1.81
CA ASN A 577 3.12 -1.27 -1.15
C ASN A 577 3.27 -1.02 0.35
N ASP A 578 2.22 -0.45 0.93
CA ASP A 578 2.06 -0.17 2.35
C ASP A 578 1.38 -1.34 3.10
N SER A 579 1.43 -1.30 4.43
CA SER A 579 0.70 -2.21 5.31
C SER A 579 -0.81 -1.95 5.21
N THR A 580 -1.59 -3.04 5.19
CA THR A 580 -3.05 -2.99 5.39
C THR A 580 -3.52 -4.18 6.19
N VAL A 581 -4.60 -4.03 6.94
CA VAL A 581 -5.09 -5.05 7.86
C VAL A 581 -5.24 -6.43 7.21
N THR A 582 -5.74 -6.48 5.99
CA THR A 582 -5.92 -7.76 5.29
C THR A 582 -4.60 -8.39 4.87
N THR A 583 -3.66 -7.62 4.34
CA THR A 583 -2.38 -8.16 3.85
C THR A 583 -1.45 -8.49 5.00
N SER A 584 -1.41 -7.65 6.02
CA SER A 584 -0.53 -7.75 7.18
C SER A 584 -0.89 -8.95 8.06
N ILE A 585 -2.17 -9.27 8.27
CA ILE A 585 -2.57 -10.50 8.99
C ILE A 585 -1.96 -11.75 8.35
N MET A 586 -2.07 -11.87 7.03
CA MET A 586 -1.53 -13.02 6.32
C MET A 586 0.00 -13.09 6.45
N PHE A 587 0.67 -11.95 6.31
CA PHE A 587 2.12 -11.84 6.49
C PHE A 587 2.56 -12.27 7.90
N TRP A 588 1.98 -11.70 8.96
CA TRP A 588 2.37 -11.98 10.34
C TRP A 588 2.07 -13.42 10.76
N ILE A 589 1.00 -14.04 10.24
CA ILE A 589 0.72 -15.47 10.43
C ILE A 589 1.78 -16.32 9.73
N LEU A 590 2.09 -16.07 8.46
CA LEU A 590 3.10 -16.83 7.73
C LEU A 590 4.48 -16.69 8.37
N LEU A 591 4.86 -15.49 8.79
CA LEU A 591 6.10 -15.22 9.50
C LEU A 591 6.16 -15.99 10.84
N GLY A 592 5.08 -15.95 11.62
CA GLY A 592 4.97 -16.70 12.88
C GLY A 592 5.05 -18.22 12.68
N VAL A 593 4.29 -18.75 11.71
CA VAL A 593 4.34 -20.17 11.33
C VAL A 593 5.75 -20.57 10.94
N GLY A 594 6.42 -19.76 10.10
CA GLY A 594 7.78 -19.98 9.66
C GLY A 594 8.78 -20.05 10.81
N VAL A 595 8.72 -19.11 11.76
CA VAL A 595 9.56 -19.13 12.96
C VAL A 595 9.30 -20.39 13.79
N GLY A 596 8.03 -20.75 13.99
CA GLY A 596 7.63 -21.97 14.70
C GLY A 596 8.17 -23.25 14.03
N MET A 597 8.11 -23.30 12.70
CA MET A 597 8.61 -24.40 11.88
C MET A 597 10.13 -24.54 11.97
N ASN A 598 10.88 -23.46 11.84
CA ASN A 598 12.34 -23.48 11.96
C ASN A 598 12.77 -24.00 13.33
N ARG A 599 12.11 -23.54 14.40
CA ARG A 599 12.35 -24.00 15.77
C ARG A 599 12.07 -25.48 15.93
N GLN A 600 10.95 -25.97 15.40
CA GLN A 600 10.62 -27.40 15.47
C GLN A 600 11.60 -28.25 14.67
N TYR A 601 11.97 -27.81 13.46
CA TYR A 601 12.93 -28.50 12.62
C TYR A 601 14.28 -28.68 13.31
N ARG A 602 14.77 -27.65 14.04
CA ARG A 602 15.96 -27.78 14.87
C ARG A 602 15.81 -28.85 15.95
N LYS A 603 14.67 -28.90 16.65
CA LYS A 603 14.42 -29.89 17.72
C LYS A 603 14.33 -31.33 17.21
N GLU A 604 13.88 -31.53 15.98
CA GLU A 604 13.81 -32.85 15.34
C GLU A 604 15.15 -33.29 14.70
N SER A 605 16.08 -32.34 14.49
CA SER A 605 17.38 -32.58 13.86
C SER A 605 18.53 -32.80 14.85
N VAL A 606 18.26 -32.59 16.15
CA VAL A 606 19.14 -32.93 17.29
C VAL A 606 18.67 -34.26 17.84
#